data_AF-A0AA39K953-F1
#
_entry.id   AF-A0AA39K953-F1
#
_cell.length_a   1.000
_cell.length_b   1.000
_cell.length_c   1.000
_cell.angle_alpha   90.00
_cell.angle_beta   90.00
_cell.angle_gamma   90.00
#
_symmetry.space_group_name_H-M   'P 1'
#
loop_
_entity.id
_entity.type
_entity.pdbx_description
1 polymer ?
#
loop_
_entity_poly.entity_id
_entity_poly.type
_entity_poly.pdbx_seq_one_letter_code
_entity_poly.pdbx_strand_id
1 'polypeptide(L)'
;MQFHYFPRTLALGEPFTQVDHTLTTQLNIFAGQLYLTDYAAYRALCLFLGLHLPGETDGLPYQSDGFISQRDRSRDGRVDLSPFTSPVPFLKGLVALRRKGNTYMSTHVGKLLHGHSLTLESFS
;
A
#
# COMPACT_ATOMS: atom_id res chain seq x y z
N MET A 1 -20.41 -4.30 -28.10
CA MET A 1 -19.53 -4.96 -27.12
C MET A 1 -20.35 -5.24 -25.89
N GLN A 2 -20.49 -6.51 -25.49
CA GLN A 2 -21.32 -6.93 -24.36
C GLN A 2 -20.42 -7.26 -23.18
N PHE A 3 -20.52 -6.47 -22.11
CA PHE A 3 -19.79 -6.73 -20.87
C PHE A 3 -20.63 -7.69 -20.02
N HIS A 4 -20.17 -8.93 -19.90
CA HIS A 4 -20.79 -9.90 -18.98
C HIS A 4 -20.34 -9.55 -17.56
N TYR A 5 -21.25 -9.01 -16.77
CA TYR A 5 -21.02 -8.79 -15.35
C TYR A 5 -21.17 -10.14 -14.64
N PHE A 6 -20.12 -10.60 -13.96
CA PHE A 6 -20.25 -11.74 -13.06
C PHE A 6 -21.07 -11.27 -11.85
N PRO A 7 -22.24 -11.86 -11.58
CA PRO A 7 -22.98 -11.52 -10.38
C PRO A 7 -22.10 -11.82 -9.17
N ARG A 8 -22.11 -10.90 -8.20
CA ARG A 8 -21.41 -11.03 -6.91
C ARG A 8 -22.02 -12.14 -6.01
N THR A 9 -22.80 -13.04 -6.59
CA THR A 9 -23.51 -14.11 -5.93
C THR A 9 -23.30 -15.36 -6.78
N LEU A 10 -22.55 -16.32 -6.24
CA LEU A 10 -22.62 -17.69 -6.74
C LEU A 10 -24.02 -18.23 -6.44
N ALA A 11 -24.51 -19.14 -7.27
CA ALA A 11 -25.86 -19.72 -7.23
C ALA A 11 -26.23 -20.46 -5.93
N LEU A 12 -25.46 -20.32 -4.85
CA LEU A 12 -25.59 -21.02 -3.56
C LEU A 12 -25.98 -20.10 -2.39
N GLY A 13 -26.34 -18.84 -2.61
CA GLY A 13 -27.00 -18.01 -1.58
C GLY A 13 -26.11 -17.50 -0.44
N GLU A 14 -24.87 -17.98 -0.32
CA GLU A 14 -23.90 -17.40 0.62
C GLU A 14 -23.42 -16.03 0.09
N PRO A 15 -23.57 -14.93 0.85
CA PRO A 15 -22.92 -13.68 0.49
C PRO A 15 -21.41 -13.95 0.44
N PHE A 16 -20.72 -13.46 -0.60
CA PHE A 16 -19.26 -13.46 -0.58
C PHE A 16 -18.83 -12.82 0.75
N THR A 17 -18.18 -13.61 1.61
CA THR A 17 -17.56 -13.08 2.82
C THR A 17 -16.63 -11.97 2.38
N GLN A 18 -16.94 -10.74 2.80
CA GLN A 18 -16.14 -9.58 2.44
C GLN A 18 -14.71 -9.83 2.94
N VAL A 19 -13.80 -10.08 2.01
CA VAL A 19 -12.39 -10.33 2.32
C VAL A 19 -11.83 -9.11 3.02
N ASP A 20 -11.03 -9.33 4.05
CA ASP A 20 -10.36 -8.26 4.78
C ASP A 20 -9.59 -7.33 3.81
N HIS A 21 -9.88 -6.04 3.88
CA HIS A 21 -9.34 -5.04 2.96
C HIS A 21 -7.83 -4.84 3.16
N THR A 22 -7.34 -4.98 4.40
CA THR A 22 -5.91 -4.94 4.73
C THR A 22 -5.20 -6.13 4.09
N LEU A 23 -5.74 -7.35 4.25
CA LEU A 23 -5.17 -8.55 3.64
C LEU A 23 -5.12 -8.44 2.11
N THR A 24 -6.21 -7.94 1.52
CA THR A 24 -6.29 -7.69 0.07
C THR A 24 -5.22 -6.70 -0.38
N THR A 25 -5.04 -5.59 0.35
CA THR A 25 -4.03 -4.57 0.06
C THR A 25 -2.60 -5.13 0.15
N GLN A 26 -2.32 -5.95 1.16
CA GLN A 26 -1.03 -6.64 1.34
C GLN A 26 -0.73 -7.59 0.17
N LEU A 27 -1.69 -8.43 -0.21
CA LEU A 27 -1.50 -9.36 -1.33
C LEU A 27 -1.31 -8.61 -2.65
N ASN A 28 -2.08 -7.55 -2.87
CA ASN A 28 -2.03 -6.77 -4.10
C ASN A 28 -0.68 -6.07 -4.30
N ILE A 29 -0.05 -5.55 -3.24
CA ILE A 29 1.26 -4.89 -3.39
C ILE A 29 2.34 -5.89 -3.84
N PHE A 30 2.36 -7.11 -3.30
CA PHE A 30 3.28 -8.17 -3.73
C PHE A 30 2.90 -8.79 -5.08
N ALA A 31 1.63 -8.71 -5.47
CA ALA A 31 1.17 -9.01 -6.82
C ALA A 31 1.57 -7.94 -7.85
N GLY A 32 2.14 -6.81 -7.43
CA GLY A 32 2.59 -5.72 -8.29
C GLY A 32 1.51 -4.74 -8.70
N GLN A 33 0.46 -4.60 -7.89
CA GLN A 33 -0.53 -3.54 -8.07
C GLN A 33 0.15 -2.17 -8.08
N LEU A 34 -0.26 -1.28 -8.98
CA LEU A 34 0.32 0.06 -9.12
C LEU A 34 -0.57 1.17 -8.56
N TYR A 35 -1.89 0.97 -8.58
CA TYR A 35 -2.89 1.93 -8.12
C TYR A 35 -3.68 1.32 -6.97
N LEU A 36 -3.78 2.07 -5.88
CA LEU A 36 -4.53 1.70 -4.69
C LEU A 36 -6.01 2.08 -4.87
N THR A 37 -6.91 1.33 -4.24
CA THR A 37 -8.37 1.48 -4.38
C THR A 37 -8.88 2.80 -3.84
N ASP A 38 -8.38 3.21 -2.68
CA ASP A 38 -8.77 4.43 -1.99
C ASP A 38 -7.68 4.89 -1.01
N TYR A 39 -7.93 6.01 -0.34
CA TYR A 39 -7.04 6.54 0.68
C TYR A 39 -6.91 5.62 1.91
N ALA A 40 -7.94 4.82 2.22
CA ALA A 40 -7.88 3.88 3.33
C ALA A 40 -6.90 2.71 3.04
N ALA A 41 -6.87 2.20 1.80
CA ALA A 41 -5.84 1.27 1.33
C ALA A 41 -4.44 1.88 1.43
N TYR A 42 -4.28 3.14 1.03
CA TYR A 42 -3.00 3.85 1.17
C TYR A 42 -2.54 3.94 2.61
N ARG A 43 -3.41 4.40 3.52
CA ARG A 43 -3.14 4.44 4.95
C ARG A 43 -2.73 3.07 5.49
N ALA A 44 -3.54 2.03 5.21
CA ALA A 44 -3.26 0.67 5.67
C ALA A 44 -1.91 0.15 5.14
N LEU A 45 -1.58 0.45 3.89
CA LEU A 45 -0.32 0.07 3.27
C LEU A 45 0.87 0.80 3.91
N CYS A 46 0.78 2.11 4.19
CA CYS A 46 1.84 2.84 4.87
C CYS A 46 2.13 2.26 6.26
N LEU A 47 1.09 1.99 7.03
CA LEU A 47 1.23 1.37 8.36
C LEU A 47 1.87 -0.02 8.28
N PHE A 48 1.43 -0.86 7.34
CA PHE A 48 1.99 -2.19 7.12
C PHE A 48 3.45 -2.16 6.68
N LEU A 49 3.83 -1.25 5.78
CA LEU A 49 5.20 -1.12 5.28
C LEU A 49 6.11 -0.33 6.24
N GLY A 50 5.56 0.35 7.24
CA GLY A 50 6.30 1.20 8.17
C GLY A 50 6.78 2.51 7.53
N LEU A 51 6.00 3.05 6.60
CA LEU A 51 6.29 4.28 5.87
C LEU A 51 5.65 5.49 6.53
N HIS A 52 6.25 6.66 6.32
CA HIS A 52 5.69 7.93 6.72
C HIS A 52 4.30 8.13 6.10
N LEU A 53 3.38 8.50 6.97
CA LEU A 53 2.02 8.88 6.68
C LEU A 53 1.76 10.28 7.26
N PRO A 54 1.52 11.28 6.40
CA PRO A 54 1.21 12.64 6.85
C PRO A 54 0.00 12.66 7.80
N GLY A 55 0.08 13.45 8.86
CA GLY A 55 -0.96 13.58 9.88
C GLY A 55 -0.91 12.53 11.00
N GLU A 56 -0.24 11.39 10.82
CA GLU A 56 -0.13 10.33 11.84
C GLU A 56 1.28 10.14 12.38
N THR A 57 2.27 10.30 11.51
CA THR A 57 3.69 10.07 11.81
C THR A 57 4.51 11.35 11.73
N ASP A 58 3.85 12.51 11.76
CA ASP A 58 4.51 13.81 11.71
C ASP A 58 5.46 13.98 12.89
N GLY A 59 6.65 14.52 12.60
CA GLY A 59 7.72 14.70 13.58
C GLY A 59 8.53 13.46 13.91
N LEU A 60 8.19 12.28 13.37
CA LEU A 60 9.06 11.11 13.45
C LEU A 60 10.16 11.18 12.38
N PRO A 61 11.40 10.80 12.71
CA PRO A 61 12.47 10.71 11.72
C PRO A 61 12.19 9.55 10.75
N TYR A 62 12.36 9.80 9.46
CA TYR A 62 12.24 8.78 8.41
C TYR A 62 13.41 8.89 7.42
N GLN A 63 13.70 7.78 6.74
CA GLN A 63 14.78 7.66 5.75
C GLN A 63 14.39 8.31 4.42
N SER A 64 15.33 8.44 3.49
CA SER A 64 15.07 9.07 2.18
C SER A 64 14.02 8.35 1.32
N ASP A 65 13.74 7.08 1.63
CA ASP A 65 12.70 6.27 0.99
C ASP A 65 11.34 6.36 1.70
N GLY A 66 11.22 7.17 2.76
CA GLY A 66 10.02 7.33 3.57
C GLY A 66 9.89 6.33 4.72
N PHE A 67 10.82 5.38 4.90
CA PHE A 67 10.73 4.37 5.96
C PHE A 67 11.09 4.94 7.34
N ILE A 68 10.23 4.72 8.33
CA ILE A 68 10.47 5.07 9.74
C ILE A 68 11.09 3.85 10.43
N SER A 69 12.16 4.02 11.20
CA SER A 69 12.79 2.87 11.88
C SER A 69 11.86 2.22 12.92
N GLN A 70 12.00 0.91 13.17
CA GLN A 70 11.22 0.22 14.19
C GLN A 70 11.33 0.88 15.58
N ARG A 71 12.52 1.38 15.92
CA ARG A 71 12.77 2.13 17.16
C ARG A 71 11.91 3.39 17.25
N ASP A 72 11.79 4.12 16.15
CA ASP A 72 11.01 5.37 16.10
C ASP A 72 9.51 5.10 16.01
N ARG A 73 9.09 4.02 15.31
CA ARG A 73 7.69 3.59 15.24
C ARG A 73 7.14 3.12 16.59
N SER A 74 7.97 2.48 17.41
CA SER A 74 7.59 1.99 18.74
C SER A 74 7.69 3.05 19.84
N ARG A 75 8.13 4.28 19.49
CA ARG A 75 8.31 5.37 20.44
C ARG A 75 6.95 5.82 20.98
N ASP A 76 6.94 6.29 22.23
CA ASP A 76 5.76 6.86 22.90
C ASP A 76 4.57 5.89 23.02
N GLY A 77 4.83 4.58 23.04
CA GLY A 77 3.80 3.55 23.22
C GLY A 77 2.93 3.30 21.98
N ARG A 78 3.34 3.79 20.81
CA ARG A 78 2.68 3.50 19.54
C ARG A 78 2.74 2.01 19.21
N VAL A 79 1.65 1.47 18.67
CA VAL A 79 1.60 0.10 18.18
C VAL A 79 2.32 0.05 16.84
N ASP A 80 3.43 -0.70 16.79
CA ASP A 80 4.12 -0.98 15.53
C ASP A 80 3.41 -2.13 14.79
N LEU A 81 2.86 -1.81 13.62
CA LEU A 81 2.18 -2.78 12.75
C LEU A 81 3.12 -3.34 11.67
N SER A 82 4.32 -2.80 11.52
CA SER A 82 5.25 -3.17 10.46
C SER A 82 6.31 -4.15 10.96
N PRO A 83 6.37 -5.38 10.42
CA PRO A 83 7.39 -6.36 10.77
C PRO A 83 8.71 -6.13 10.01
N PHE A 84 8.82 -5.07 9.20
CA PHE A 84 9.88 -4.92 8.23
C PHE A 84 11.05 -4.07 8.75
N THR A 85 12.25 -4.43 8.31
CA THR A 85 13.31 -3.46 7.96
C THR A 85 13.05 -2.96 6.53
N SER A 86 13.36 -1.71 6.19
CA SER A 86 12.83 -1.01 4.99
C SER A 86 12.53 -1.95 3.81
N PRO A 87 11.24 -2.20 3.51
CA PRO A 87 10.85 -3.08 2.40
C PRO A 87 10.92 -2.37 1.05
N VAL A 88 11.18 -1.06 1.02
CA VAL A 88 11.11 -0.23 -0.18
C VAL A 88 12.07 -0.69 -1.27
N PRO A 89 13.36 -1.00 -1.00
CA PRO A 89 14.28 -1.47 -2.04
C PRO A 89 13.79 -2.78 -2.69
N PHE A 90 13.28 -3.71 -1.88
CA PHE A 90 12.70 -4.97 -2.37
C PHE A 90 11.49 -4.72 -3.27
N LEU A 91 10.55 -3.88 -2.82
CA LEU A 91 9.34 -3.56 -3.58
C LEU A 91 9.67 -2.83 -4.89
N LYS A 92 10.65 -1.92 -4.90
CA LYS A 92 11.13 -1.29 -6.14
C LYS A 92 11.62 -2.34 -7.15
N GLY A 93 12.41 -3.31 -6.67
CA GLY A 93 12.89 -4.42 -7.51
C GLY A 93 11.74 -5.29 -8.04
N LEU A 94 10.80 -5.68 -7.17
CA LEU A 94 9.63 -6.49 -7.55
C LEU A 94 8.76 -5.79 -8.59
N VAL A 95 8.46 -4.51 -8.40
CA VAL A 95 7.65 -3.73 -9.33
C VAL A 95 8.41 -3.54 -10.65
N ALA A 96 9.71 -3.25 -10.61
CA ALA A 96 10.53 -3.12 -11.82
C ALA A 96 10.53 -4.41 -12.66
N LEU A 97 10.70 -5.58 -12.02
CA LEU A 97 10.63 -6.89 -12.69
C LEU A 97 9.27 -7.11 -13.37
N ARG A 98 8.17 -6.82 -12.67
CA ARG A 98 6.82 -6.96 -13.25
C ARG A 98 6.55 -5.99 -14.39
N ARG A 99 7.11 -4.78 -14.34
CA ARG A 99 6.92 -3.73 -15.36
C ARG A 99 7.76 -3.93 -16.62
N LYS A 100 8.78 -4.81 -16.60
CA LYS A 100 9.63 -5.14 -17.75
C LYS A 100 10.23 -3.91 -18.44
N GLY A 101 10.75 -2.97 -17.65
CA GLY A 101 11.36 -1.72 -18.15
C GLY A 101 10.40 -0.55 -18.33
N ASN A 102 9.09 -0.74 -18.20
CA ASN A 102 8.15 0.39 -18.21
C ASN A 102 8.22 1.19 -16.90
N THR A 103 8.25 2.51 -17.01
CA THR A 103 8.16 3.39 -15.83
C THR A 103 6.85 3.17 -15.07
N TYR A 104 6.90 3.43 -13.77
CA TYR A 104 5.76 3.38 -12.85
C TYR A 104 5.72 4.57 -11.88
N MET A 105 6.55 5.60 -12.10
CA MET A 105 6.72 6.72 -11.15
C MET A 105 5.46 7.54 -10.92
N SER A 106 4.61 7.67 -11.93
CA SER A 106 3.35 8.42 -11.84
C SER A 106 2.24 7.68 -11.08
N THR A 107 2.41 6.39 -10.81
CA THR A 107 1.41 5.55 -10.13
C THR A 107 1.41 5.78 -8.62
N HIS A 108 0.37 5.34 -7.91
CA HIS A 108 0.29 5.47 -6.44
C HIS A 108 1.46 4.78 -5.76
N VAL A 109 1.72 3.53 -6.14
CA VAL A 109 2.83 2.75 -5.61
C VAL A 109 4.18 3.32 -6.06
N GLY A 110 4.29 3.85 -7.28
CA GLY A 110 5.51 4.53 -7.73
C GLY A 110 5.88 5.72 -6.86
N LYS A 111 4.92 6.61 -6.63
CA LYS A 111 5.06 7.76 -5.73
C LYS A 111 5.42 7.32 -4.32
N LEU A 112 4.65 6.39 -3.75
CA LEU A 112 4.88 5.84 -2.41
C LEU A 112 6.31 5.29 -2.24
N LEU A 113 6.76 4.43 -3.16
CA LEU A 113 8.09 3.83 -3.08
C LEU A 113 9.22 4.85 -3.31
N HIS A 114 8.92 6.05 -3.81
CA HIS A 114 9.90 7.13 -3.99
C HIS A 114 9.76 8.22 -2.92
N GLY A 115 9.14 7.89 -1.79
CA GLY A 115 9.02 8.80 -0.64
C GLY A 115 7.99 9.90 -0.83
N HIS A 116 7.14 9.84 -1.86
CA HIS A 116 6.06 10.81 -2.05
C HIS A 116 4.79 10.36 -1.32
N SER A 117 4.23 11.28 -0.54
CA SER A 117 2.93 11.07 0.09
C SER A 117 1.79 11.26 -0.91
N LEU A 118 0.71 10.50 -0.72
CA LEU A 118 -0.52 10.64 -1.49
C LEU A 118 -1.55 11.43 -0.68
N THR A 119 -2.29 12.29 -1.36
CA THR A 119 -3.41 13.06 -0.80
C THR A 119 -4.74 12.43 -1.20
N LEU A 120 -5.84 12.86 -0.59
CA LEU A 120 -7.20 12.44 -1.00
C LEU A 120 -7.46 12.69 -2.49
N GLU A 121 -6.93 13.79 -3.04
CA GLU A 121 -7.03 14.13 -4.47
C GLU A 121 -6.34 13.12 -5.38
N SER A 122 -5.40 12.32 -4.87
CA SER A 122 -4.79 11.23 -5.64
C SER A 122 -5.79 10.11 -5.97
N PHE A 123 -6.94 10.07 -5.31
CA PHE A 123 -7.96 9.02 -5.43
C PHE A 123 -9.29 9.54 -5.98
N SER A 124 -9.31 10.78 -6.47
CA SER A 124 -10.51 11.44 -7.02
C SER A 124 -10.65 11.22 -8.53
#